data_AF-A0A9N9HXW3-F1
#
_entry.id   AF-A0A9N9HXW3-F1
#
_cell.length_a   1.000
_cell.length_b   1.000
_cell.length_c   1.000
_cell.angle_alpha   90.00
_cell.angle_beta   90.00
_cell.angle_gamma   90.00
#
_symmetry.space_group_name_H-M   'P 1'
#
loop_
_entity.id
_entity.type
_entity.pdbx_description
1 polymer ?
#
loop_
_entity_poly.entity_id
_entity_poly.type
_entity_poly.pdbx_seq_one_letter_code
_entity_poly.pdbx_strand_id
1 'polypeptide(L)'
;MHLASDICKGSRPKVKNEIPDLFKQLINNCWDTMPTNRPTANALIEIFSNWAMDVNDPGSELYVQIKNNEEFKTQDITSSQSTFEMHSEACYASRLLSIPNFPKLDNLSNLYTQPVHTTLDQ
;
A
#
# COMPACT_ATOMS: atom_id res chain seq x y z
N MET A 1 -16.42 15.70 -3.92
CA MET A 1 -15.36 15.00 -4.69
C MET A 1 -13.95 15.59 -4.46
N HIS A 2 -13.66 16.13 -3.27
CA HIS A 2 -12.32 16.65 -2.99
C HIS A 2 -11.30 15.51 -2.83
N LEU A 3 -11.69 14.44 -2.13
CA LEU A 3 -10.84 13.28 -1.85
C LEU A 3 -10.21 12.63 -3.10
N ALA A 4 -11.01 12.35 -4.13
CA ALA A 4 -10.50 11.70 -5.34
C ALA A 4 -9.49 12.59 -6.10
N SER A 5 -9.72 13.91 -6.14
CA SER A 5 -8.78 14.88 -6.72
C SER A 5 -7.46 14.90 -5.94
N ASP A 6 -7.53 14.92 -4.60
CA ASP A 6 -6.34 14.97 -3.76
C ASP A 6 -5.49 13.70 -3.90
N ILE A 7 -6.12 12.53 -3.97
CA ILE A 7 -5.43 11.26 -4.23
C ILE A 7 -4.73 11.27 -5.59
N CYS A 8 -5.37 11.79 -6.64
CA CYS A 8 -4.77 11.89 -7.97
C CYS A 8 -3.58 12.86 -8.01
N LYS A 9 -3.55 13.85 -7.11
CA LYS A 9 -2.42 14.79 -6.94
C LYS A 9 -1.30 14.23 -6.04
N GLY A 10 -1.41 12.97 -5.61
CA GLY A 10 -0.39 12.31 -4.81
C GLY A 10 -0.60 12.39 -3.31
N SER A 11 -1.72 12.93 -2.82
CA SER A 11 -2.02 12.90 -1.38
C SER A 11 -2.16 11.46 -0.89
N ARG A 12 -1.44 11.13 0.19
CA ARG A 12 -1.49 9.84 0.88
C ARG A 12 -1.62 10.04 2.39
N PRO A 13 -2.29 9.13 3.11
CA PRO A 13 -2.24 9.11 4.56
C PRO A 13 -0.81 9.07 5.09
N LYS A 14 -0.57 9.72 6.24
CA LYS A 14 0.71 9.60 6.94
C LYS A 14 0.80 8.20 7.56
N VAL A 15 1.84 7.45 7.21
CA VAL A 15 2.14 6.18 7.88
C VAL A 15 2.64 6.48 9.29
N LYS A 16 2.07 5.79 10.28
CA LYS A 16 2.45 6.03 11.67
C LYS A 16 3.90 5.59 11.93
N ASN A 17 4.57 6.23 12.87
CA ASN A 17 5.98 5.96 13.17
C ASN A 17 6.18 4.57 13.77
N GLU A 18 5.13 4.07 14.42
CA GLU A 18 5.12 2.81 15.15
C GLU A 18 4.96 1.60 14.21
N ILE A 19 4.75 1.80 12.92
CA ILE A 19 4.77 0.71 11.94
C ILE A 19 6.23 0.35 11.63
N PRO A 20 6.63 -0.95 11.57
CA PRO A 20 8.00 -1.32 11.20
C PRO A 20 8.39 -0.77 9.82
N ASP A 21 9.65 -0.36 9.65
CA ASP A 21 10.13 0.33 8.46
C ASP A 21 9.96 -0.50 7.17
N LEU A 22 10.09 -1.82 7.25
CA LEU A 22 9.80 -2.73 6.13
C LEU A 22 8.35 -2.57 5.63
N PHE A 23 7.38 -2.46 6.54
CA PHE A 23 5.99 -2.21 6.17
C PHE A 23 5.80 -0.78 5.64
N LYS A 24 6.47 0.22 6.24
CA LYS A 24 6.39 1.61 5.73
C LYS A 24 6.88 1.69 4.28
N GLN A 25 7.99 1.04 3.98
CA GLN A 25 8.54 0.98 2.63
C GLN A 25 7.57 0.29 1.67
N LEU A 26 6.99 -0.85 2.06
CA LEU A 26 6.02 -1.56 1.23
C LEU A 26 4.77 -0.74 0.96
N ILE A 27 4.19 -0.11 1.99
CA ILE A 27 3.04 0.79 1.86
C ILE A 27 3.35 1.92 0.87
N ASN A 28 4.53 2.53 1.00
CA ASN A 28 5.01 3.57 0.09
C ASN A 28 5.11 3.11 -1.36
N ASN A 29 5.61 1.91 -1.60
CA ASN A 29 5.69 1.35 -2.96
C ASN A 29 4.29 1.03 -3.51
N CYS A 30 3.40 0.44 -2.70
CA CYS A 30 2.05 0.05 -3.13
C CYS A 30 1.19 1.21 -3.64
N TRP A 31 1.35 2.40 -3.05
CA TRP A 31 0.57 3.58 -3.42
C TRP A 31 1.38 4.66 -4.14
N ASP A 32 2.54 4.31 -4.71
CA ASP A 32 3.39 5.22 -5.47
C ASP A 32 2.58 5.90 -6.59
N THR A 33 2.84 7.19 -6.80
CA THR A 33 2.22 7.99 -7.86
C THR A 33 2.54 7.42 -9.25
N MET A 34 3.74 6.88 -9.44
CA MET A 34 4.18 6.17 -10.65
C MET A 34 3.74 4.70 -10.58
N PRO A 35 2.82 4.25 -11.46
CA PRO A 35 2.34 2.88 -11.43
C PRO A 35 3.41 1.81 -11.66
N THR A 36 4.49 2.15 -12.39
CA THR A 36 5.64 1.26 -12.62
C THR A 36 6.43 0.93 -11.35
N ASN A 37 6.35 1.78 -10.32
CA ASN A 37 7.03 1.55 -9.04
C ASN A 37 6.20 0.66 -8.10
N ARG A 38 4.93 0.43 -8.43
CA ARG A 38 4.05 -0.39 -7.59
C ARG A 38 4.42 -1.86 -7.75
N PRO A 39 4.55 -2.62 -6.66
CA PRO A 39 4.77 -4.05 -6.73
C PRO A 39 3.59 -4.73 -7.41
N THR A 40 3.88 -5.76 -8.20
CA THR A 40 2.85 -6.64 -8.75
C THR A 40 2.26 -7.51 -7.65
N ALA A 41 1.08 -8.09 -7.88
CA ALA A 41 0.50 -9.05 -6.94
C ALA A 41 1.44 -10.23 -6.67
N ASN A 42 2.14 -10.74 -7.69
CA ASN A 42 3.12 -11.82 -7.54
C ASN A 42 4.31 -11.39 -6.66
N ALA A 43 4.86 -10.19 -6.87
CA ALA A 43 5.93 -9.66 -6.03
C ALA A 43 5.48 -9.51 -4.57
N LEU A 44 4.23 -9.10 -4.33
CA LEU A 44 3.66 -9.06 -2.99
C LEU A 44 3.56 -10.44 -2.34
N ILE A 45 3.14 -11.47 -3.10
CA ILE A 45 3.09 -12.86 -2.60
C ILE A 45 4.48 -13.31 -2.15
N GLU A 46 5.51 -13.04 -2.93
CA GLU A 46 6.89 -13.39 -2.59
C GLU A 46 7.37 -12.67 -1.32
N ILE A 47 7.15 -11.36 -1.24
CA ILE A 47 7.50 -10.55 -0.05
C ILE A 47 6.82 -11.11 1.19
N PHE A 48 5.51 -11.36 1.14
CA PHE A 48 4.77 -11.86 2.29
C PHE A 48 5.15 -13.30 2.67
N SER A 49 5.47 -14.14 1.68
CA SER A 49 5.94 -15.50 1.94
C SER A 49 7.29 -15.50 2.66
N ASN A 50 8.22 -14.62 2.25
CA ASN A 50 9.50 -14.45 2.93
C ASN A 50 9.30 -13.91 4.36
N TRP A 51 8.45 -12.90 4.53
CA TRP A 51 8.14 -12.35 5.85
C TRP A 51 7.51 -13.37 6.82
N ALA A 52 6.69 -14.29 6.31
CA ALA A 52 6.13 -15.37 7.12
C ALA A 52 7.21 -16.32 7.67
N MET A 53 8.35 -16.45 6.99
CA MET A 53 9.51 -17.18 7.48
C MET A 53 10.34 -16.31 8.42
N ASP A 54 10.62 -15.07 8.02
CA ASP A 54 11.47 -14.12 8.73
C ASP A 54 10.95 -13.78 10.13
N VAL A 55 9.63 -13.78 10.34
CA VAL A 55 9.01 -13.44 11.64
C VAL A 55 9.47 -14.34 12.79
N ASN A 56 10.00 -15.53 12.49
CA ASN A 56 10.54 -16.45 13.50
C ASN A 56 12.07 -16.56 13.47
N ASP A 57 12.74 -15.86 12.55
CA ASP A 57 14.20 -15.85 12.44
C ASP A 57 14.78 -14.64 13.21
N PRO A 58 15.48 -14.85 14.34
CA PRO A 58 16.06 -13.76 15.12
C PRO A 58 17.09 -12.89 14.36
N GLY A 59 17.65 -13.40 13.27
CA GLY A 59 18.60 -12.69 12.41
C GLY A 59 17.94 -11.84 11.32
N SER A 60 16.63 -12.00 11.08
CA SER A 60 15.94 -11.27 10.03
C SER A 60 15.67 -9.82 10.41
N GLU A 61 15.66 -8.93 9.41
CA GLU A 61 15.34 -7.53 9.62
C GLU A 61 13.92 -7.36 10.19
N LEU A 62 12.96 -8.14 9.69
CA LEU A 62 11.56 -8.10 10.14
C LEU A 62 11.44 -8.45 11.62
N TYR A 63 12.07 -9.53 12.07
CA TYR A 63 12.06 -9.93 13.47
C TYR A 63 12.64 -8.84 14.36
N VAL A 64 13.80 -8.28 13.97
CA VAL A 64 14.48 -7.23 14.73
C VAL A 64 13.58 -6.00 14.87
N GLN A 65 12.95 -5.55 13.78
CA GLN A 65 12.07 -4.38 13.81
C GLN A 65 10.81 -4.63 14.67
N ILE A 66 10.18 -5.81 14.58
CA ILE A 66 9.00 -6.15 15.40
C ILE A 66 9.39 -6.23 16.89
N LYS A 67 10.50 -6.91 17.21
CA LYS A 67 10.94 -7.09 18.59
C LYS A 67 11.41 -5.81 19.26
N ASN A 68 11.96 -4.86 18.50
CA ASN A 68 12.39 -3.57 19.06
C ASN A 68 11.24 -2.58 19.21
N ASN A 69 10.06 -2.88 18.66
CA ASN A 69 8.90 -2.03 18.73
C ASN A 69 8.09 -2.26 20.02
N GLU A 70 8.24 -1.35 20.99
CA GLU A 70 7.59 -1.47 22.30
C GLU A 70 6.06 -1.32 22.24
N GLU A 71 5.54 -0.60 21.24
CA GLU A 71 4.11 -0.40 21.07
C GLU A 71 3.40 -1.66 20.57
N PHE A 72 4.07 -2.48 19.76
CA PHE A 72 3.57 -3.79 19.36
C PHE A 72 3.56 -4.81 20.51
N LYS A 73 4.44 -4.67 21.50
CA LYS A 73 4.46 -5.56 22.69
C LYS A 73 3.30 -5.32 23.64
N THR A 74 2.75 -4.12 23.62
CA THR A 74 1.72 -3.65 24.57
C THR A 74 0.32 -3.65 23.96
N GLN A 75 0.19 -3.77 22.63
CA GLN A 75 -1.10 -3.94 21.98
C GLN A 75 -1.62 -5.36 22.16
N ASP A 76 -2.51 -5.51 23.13
CA ASP A 76 -3.47 -6.60 23.13
C ASP A 76 -4.32 -6.45 21.85
N ILE A 77 -4.27 -7.44 20.94
CA ILE A 77 -4.96 -7.43 19.63
C ILE A 77 -6.48 -7.18 19.78
N THR A 78 -7.00 -7.38 21.00
CA THR A 78 -8.39 -7.18 21.40
C THR A 78 -8.76 -5.72 21.74
N SER A 79 -7.79 -4.82 21.98
CA SER A 79 -8.01 -3.45 22.47
C SER A 79 -7.95 -2.37 21.38
N SER A 80 -7.59 -2.72 20.14
CA SER A 80 -7.68 -1.78 19.02
C SER A 80 -9.13 -1.60 18.57
N GLN A 81 -9.98 -1.00 19.42
CA GLN A 81 -11.04 -0.14 18.92
C GLN A 81 -10.35 1.04 18.25
N SER A 82 -9.85 0.81 17.04
CA SER A 82 -9.57 1.89 16.12
C SER A 82 -10.89 2.62 15.92
N THR A 83 -11.02 3.79 16.53
CA THR A 83 -12.04 4.77 16.18
C THR A 83 -11.70 5.27 14.77
N PHE A 84 -11.95 4.43 13.78
CA PHE A 84 -11.92 4.85 12.39
C PHE A 84 -13.15 5.76 12.23
N GLU A 85 -12.93 7.06 12.40
CA GLU A 85 -13.90 8.06 12.01
C GLU A 85 -14.02 7.99 10.48
N MET A 86 -15.04 7.27 10.04
CA MET A 86 -15.40 7.20 8.65
C MET A 86 -15.94 8.56 8.25
N HIS A 87 -15.33 9.19 7.25
CA HIS A 87 -15.86 10.41 6.66
C HIS A 87 -17.30 10.16 6.19
N SER A 88 -18.23 11.08 6.46
CA SER A 88 -19.66 10.92 6.14
C SER A 88 -19.94 10.66 4.65
N GLU A 89 -19.03 11.07 3.77
CA GLU A 89 -19.09 10.82 2.32
C GLU A 89 -18.35 9.54 1.85
N ALA A 90 -17.75 8.76 2.76
CA ALA A 90 -17.05 7.54 2.39
C ALA A 90 -18.05 6.48 1.88
N CYS A 91 -17.70 5.79 0.80
CA CYS A 91 -18.53 4.77 0.18
C CYS A 91 -17.65 3.58 -0.21
N TYR A 92 -17.96 2.39 0.31
CA TYR A 92 -17.21 1.15 0.02
C TYR A 92 -17.80 0.33 -1.13
N ALA A 93 -18.94 0.76 -1.67
CA ALA A 93 -19.50 0.18 -2.88
C ALA A 93 -18.85 0.82 -4.12
N SER A 94 -18.64 0.00 -5.15
CA SER A 94 -18.18 0.51 -6.44
C SER A 94 -19.19 1.52 -6.99
N ARG A 95 -18.70 2.68 -7.43
CA ARG A 95 -19.51 3.71 -8.09
C ARG A 95 -18.68 4.39 -9.17
N LEU A 96 -19.32 4.77 -10.27
CA LEU A 96 -18.68 5.58 -11.29
C LEU A 96 -18.36 6.97 -10.70
N LEU A 97 -17.10 7.40 -10.78
CA LEU A 97 -16.67 8.72 -10.36
C LEU A 97 -16.68 9.67 -11.56
N SER A 98 -17.68 10.54 -11.64
CA SER A 98 -17.71 11.61 -12.64
C SER A 98 -16.80 12.76 -12.21
N ILE A 99 -15.49 12.70 -12.49
CA ILE A 99 -14.54 13.76 -12.13
C ILE A 99 -14.35 14.69 -13.35
N PRO A 100 -15.01 15.87 -13.40
CA PRO A 100 -14.74 16.84 -14.44
C PRO A 100 -13.33 17.41 -14.21
N ASN A 101 -12.47 17.31 -15.21
CA ASN A 101 -11.05 17.71 -15.17
C ASN A 101 -10.17 16.79 -14.31
N PHE A 102 -9.95 15.56 -14.78
CA PHE A 102 -8.73 14.85 -14.39
C PHE A 102 -7.54 15.78 -14.66
N PRO A 103 -6.67 16.10 -13.67
CA PRO A 103 -5.34 16.54 -14.02
C PRO A 103 -4.81 15.45 -14.95
N LYS A 104 -4.41 15.82 -16.17
CA LYS A 104 -3.74 14.87 -17.06
C LYS A 104 -2.64 14.24 -16.21
N LEU A 105 -2.75 12.95 -15.95
CA LEU A 105 -1.61 12.23 -15.44
C LEU A 105 -0.68 12.19 -16.64
N ASP A 106 0.24 13.16 -16.73
CA ASP A 106 1.10 13.37 -17.90
C ASP A 106 1.94 12.12 -18.23
N ASN A 107 1.93 11.11 -17.36
CA ASN A 107 2.61 9.83 -17.48
C ASN A 107 1.73 8.64 -17.91
N LEU A 108 0.39 8.78 -18.11
CA LEU A 108 -0.44 7.66 -18.59
C LEU A 108 -0.12 7.25 -20.04
N SER A 109 0.30 8.19 -20.88
CA SER A 109 0.67 7.91 -22.27
C SER A 109 1.88 6.98 -22.39
N ASN A 110 2.76 6.93 -21.38
CA ASN A 110 3.92 6.03 -21.34
C ASN A 110 3.65 4.68 -20.65
N LEU A 111 2.48 4.50 -20.04
CA LEU A 111 2.12 3.27 -19.31
C LEU A 111 1.47 2.20 -20.21
N TYR A 112 0.93 2.60 -21.37
CA TYR A 112 0.29 1.69 -22.33
C TYR A 112 1.16 1.32 -23.54
N THR A 113 2.44 1.73 -23.55
CA THR A 113 3.39 1.42 -24.64
C THR A 113 4.37 0.29 -24.32
N GLN A 114 4.35 -0.28 -23.11
CA GLN A 114 5.12 -1.50 -22.85
C GLN A 114 4.31 -2.73 -23.30
N PRO A 115 4.84 -3.56 -24.21
CA PRO A 115 4.09 -4.69 -24.74
C PRO A 115 3.77 -5.68 -23.62
N VAL A 116 2.50 -6.03 -23.53
CA VAL A 116 2.05 -7.20 -22.78
C VAL A 116 2.77 -8.40 -23.41
N HIS A 117 3.80 -8.92 -22.74
CA HIS A 117 4.29 -10.26 -23.04
C HIS A 117 3.21 -11.25 -22.61
N THR A 118 2.25 -11.49 -23.49
CA THR A 118 1.40 -12.67 -23.43
C THR A 118 2.27 -13.85 -23.83
N THR A 119 2.84 -14.56 -22.85
CA THR A 119 3.28 -15.93 -23.10
C THR A 119 2.06 -16.83 -22.98
N LEU A 120 1.43 -17.08 -24.13
CA LEU A 120 0.56 -18.23 -24.34
C LEU A 120 1.45 -19.37 -24.86
N ASP A 121 1.40 -20.50 -24.14
CA ASP A 121 1.79 -21.88 -24.48
C ASP A 121 3.23 -22.21 -24.90
N GLN A 122 3.90 -23.05 -24.09
CA GLN A 122 3.96 -24.51 -24.28
C GLN A 122 4.30 -25.25 -22.98
#